data_AF-A0AAU0LT76-F1
#
_entry.id   AF-A0AAU0LT76-F1
#
_cell.length_a   1.000
_cell.length_b   1.000
_cell.length_c   1.000
_cell.angle_alpha   90.00
_cell.angle_beta   90.00
_cell.angle_gamma   90.00
#
_symmetry.space_group_name_H-M   'P 1'
#
loop_
_entity.id
_entity.type
_entity.pdbx_description
1 polymer ?
#
loop_
_entity_poly.entity_id
_entity_poly.type
_entity_poly.pdbx_seq_one_letter_code
_entity_poly.pdbx_strand_id
1 'polypeptide(L)'
;MTTYEAIKEMRRLTKDGKSFSFVFVSFDETRNTSQGMIEVPSARLRNRGVLKYNQNAEMQEEYINLDTNEPRRFWHCNLRSFNGQKLTII
;
A
#
# COMPACT_ATOMS: atom_id res chain seq x y z
N MET A 1 6.09 9.32 11.69
CA MET A 1 5.67 9.36 10.27
C MET A 1 4.22 8.98 10.21
N THR A 2 3.43 9.84 9.58
CA THR A 2 2.01 9.64 9.34
C THR A 2 1.78 8.73 8.13
N THR A 3 0.58 8.17 8.00
CA THR A 3 0.19 7.41 6.80
C THR A 3 0.36 8.22 5.53
N TYR A 4 -0.02 9.51 5.54
CA TYR A 4 0.11 10.38 4.38
C TYR A 4 1.56 10.59 3.95
N GLU A 5 2.46 10.86 4.91
CA GLU A 5 3.89 11.00 4.65
C GLU A 5 4.49 9.71 4.07
N ALA A 6 4.10 8.54 4.61
CA ALA A 6 4.55 7.25 4.12
C ALA A 6 4.13 7.01 2.66
N ILE A 7 2.85 7.26 2.33
CA ILE A 7 2.35 7.11 0.95
C ILE A 7 3.06 8.06 -0.01
N LYS A 8 3.29 9.32 0.41
CA LYS A 8 4.02 10.30 -0.39
C LYS A 8 5.45 9.81 -0.68
N GLU A 9 6.12 9.24 0.32
CA GLU A 9 7.48 8.72 0.15
C GLU A 9 7.53 7.44 -0.70
N MET A 10 6.56 6.52 -0.55
CA MET A 10 6.43 5.35 -1.43
C MET A 10 6.29 5.75 -2.91
N ARG A 11 5.49 6.80 -3.18
CA ARG A 11 5.32 7.35 -4.52
C ARG A 11 6.61 7.98 -5.05
N ARG A 12 7.36 8.70 -4.20
CA ARG A 12 8.67 9.28 -4.55
C ARG A 12 9.68 8.18 -4.89
N LEU A 13 9.83 7.16 -4.04
CA LEU A 13 10.74 6.03 -4.27
C LEU A 13 10.40 5.26 -5.55
N THR A 14 9.11 5.02 -5.79
CA THR A 14 8.66 4.38 -7.03
C THR A 14 9.08 5.18 -8.27
N LYS A 15 8.91 6.51 -8.24
CA LYS A 15 9.32 7.40 -9.33
C LYS A 15 10.84 7.35 -9.57
N ASP A 16 11.62 7.20 -8.50
CA ASP A 16 13.08 7.01 -8.55
C ASP A 16 13.48 5.59 -8.97
N GLY A 17 12.54 4.69 -9.25
CA GLY A 17 12.80 3.29 -9.57
C GLY A 17 13.30 2.46 -8.39
N LYS A 18 13.12 2.93 -7.16
CA LYS A 18 13.51 2.22 -5.93
C LYS A 18 12.37 1.36 -5.41
N SER A 19 12.70 0.21 -4.83
CA SER A 19 11.75 -0.59 -4.06
C SER A 19 11.75 -0.20 -2.59
N PHE A 20 10.72 -0.63 -1.88
CA PHE A 20 10.56 -0.43 -0.44
C PHE A 20 9.77 -1.59 0.16
N SER A 21 9.84 -1.70 1.49
CA SER A 21 9.05 -2.66 2.25
C SER A 21 7.92 -1.97 3.01
N PHE A 22 6.84 -2.69 3.27
CA PHE A 22 5.75 -2.19 4.10
C PHE A 22 4.90 -3.33 4.66
N VAL A 23 4.15 -3.02 5.71
CA VAL A 23 3.20 -3.95 6.34
C VAL A 23 1.83 -3.30 6.39
N PHE A 24 0.80 -4.06 6.04
CA PHE A 24 -0.59 -3.63 6.15
C PHE A 24 -1.47 -4.77 6.68
N VAL A 25 -2.66 -4.45 7.18
CA VAL A 25 -3.66 -5.46 7.53
C VAL A 25 -4.54 -5.73 6.31
N SER A 26 -4.60 -6.97 5.86
CA SER A 26 -5.54 -7.36 4.82
C SER A 26 -6.97 -7.27 5.34
N PHE A 27 -7.86 -6.68 4.55
CA PHE A 27 -9.28 -6.67 4.84
C PHE A 27 -10.05 -6.66 3.53
N ASP A 28 -10.92 -7.66 3.36
CA ASP A 28 -11.90 -7.74 2.29
C ASP A 28 -13.27 -7.38 2.88
N GLU A 29 -13.73 -6.16 2.58
CA GLU A 29 -15.00 -5.63 3.08
C GLU A 29 -16.19 -6.43 2.53
N THR A 30 -16.14 -6.85 1.26
CA THR A 30 -17.25 -7.57 0.62
C THR A 30 -17.45 -8.96 1.22
N ARG A 31 -16.36 -9.64 1.56
CA ARG A 31 -16.39 -10.97 2.18
C ARG A 31 -16.40 -10.92 3.71
N ASN A 32 -16.19 -9.74 4.30
CA ASN A 32 -15.98 -9.52 5.72
C ASN A 32 -14.90 -10.45 6.32
N THR A 33 -13.79 -10.61 5.60
CA THR A 33 -12.68 -11.49 6.00
C THR A 33 -11.36 -10.74 6.03
N SER A 34 -10.49 -11.11 6.97
CA SER A 34 -9.10 -10.65 7.03
C SER A 34 -8.17 -11.86 6.98
N GLN A 35 -7.09 -11.76 6.20
CA GLN A 35 -5.98 -12.71 6.25
C GLN A 35 -4.90 -12.27 7.26
N GLY A 36 -5.18 -11.25 8.08
CA GLY A 36 -4.26 -10.69 9.06
C GLY A 36 -3.24 -9.72 8.47
N MET A 37 -2.10 -9.60 9.14
CA MET A 37 -0.99 -8.74 8.71
C MET A 37 -0.27 -9.35 7.51
N ILE A 38 -0.11 -8.54 6.47
CA ILE A 38 0.65 -8.87 5.26
C ILE A 38 1.92 -8.04 5.27
N GLU A 39 3.05 -8.71 5.25
CA GLU A 39 4.36 -8.11 5.05
C GLU A 39 4.76 -8.21 3.59
N VAL A 40 5.21 -7.09 3.03
CA VAL A 40 5.68 -6.98 1.66
C VAL A 40 7.13 -6.51 1.71
N PRO A 41 8.12 -7.41 1.57
CA PRO A 41 9.54 -7.06 1.68
C PRO A 41 10.03 -6.17 0.54
N SER A 42 9.52 -6.36 -0.68
CA SER A 42 9.95 -5.60 -1.84
C SER A 42 8.77 -5.26 -2.75
N ALA A 43 8.50 -3.97 -2.93
CA ALA A 43 7.43 -3.50 -3.79
C ALA A 43 7.74 -2.18 -4.51
N ARG A 44 6.98 -1.93 -5.57
CA ARG A 44 6.85 -0.64 -6.25
C ARG A 44 5.38 -0.32 -6.49
N LEU A 45 5.01 0.95 -6.41
CA LEU A 45 3.64 1.35 -6.71
C LEU A 45 3.38 1.34 -8.23
N ARG A 46 2.14 1.03 -8.58
CA ARG A 46 1.61 1.12 -9.94
C ARG A 46 0.77 2.39 -10.07
N ASN A 47 0.31 2.73 -11.27
CA ASN A 47 -0.64 3.84 -11.43
C ASN A 47 -1.88 3.60 -10.56
N ARG A 48 -2.37 4.63 -9.88
CA ARG A 48 -3.63 4.51 -9.12
C ARG A 48 -4.79 4.24 -10.09
N GLY A 49 -5.84 3.61 -9.57
CA GLY A 49 -7.11 3.47 -10.26
C GLY A 49 -7.71 4.84 -10.62
N VAL A 50 -8.60 4.86 -11.60
CA VAL A 50 -9.27 6.09 -12.08
C VAL A 50 -10.54 6.32 -11.27
N LEU A 51 -10.72 7.55 -10.75
CA LEU A 51 -11.88 7.95 -9.93
C LEU A 51 -13.24 7.66 -10.59
N LYS A 52 -13.30 7.71 -11.93
CA LYS A 52 -14.49 7.38 -12.73
C LYS A 52 -15.05 5.97 -12.42
N TYR A 53 -14.19 5.02 -12.05
CA TYR A 53 -14.56 3.63 -11.80
C TYR A 53 -14.53 3.25 -10.31
N ASN A 54 -13.92 4.08 -9.46
CA ASN A 54 -13.87 3.87 -8.02
C ASN A 54 -13.77 5.24 -7.32
N GLN A 55 -14.85 5.64 -6.64
CA GLN A 55 -14.94 6.92 -5.95
C GLN A 55 -13.87 7.09 -4.86
N ASN A 56 -13.34 5.99 -4.32
CA ASN A 56 -12.31 5.98 -3.28
C ASN A 56 -10.91 5.60 -3.82
N ALA A 57 -10.68 5.70 -5.14
CA ALA A 57 -9.41 5.32 -5.75
C ALA A 57 -8.19 6.07 -5.18
N GLU A 58 -8.41 7.27 -4.63
CA GLU A 58 -7.36 8.06 -3.99
C GLU A 58 -6.89 7.50 -2.65
N MET A 59 -7.72 6.69 -1.98
CA MET A 59 -7.44 6.05 -0.67
C MET A 59 -6.85 4.64 -0.82
N GLN A 60 -6.62 4.19 -2.07
CA GLN A 60 -6.08 2.88 -2.39
C GLN A 60 -4.78 3.03 -3.18
N GLU A 61 -3.78 2.23 -2.83
CA GLU A 61 -2.59 2.06 -3.65
C GLU A 61 -2.63 0.73 -4.39
N GLU A 62 -2.29 0.76 -5.67
CA GLU A 62 -1.90 -0.42 -6.44
C GLU A 62 -0.38 -0.57 -6.38
N TYR A 63 0.10 -1.79 -6.22
CA TYR A 63 1.53 -2.11 -6.18
C TYR A 63 1.81 -3.41 -6.92
N ILE A 64 3.08 -3.64 -7.23
CA ILE A 64 3.60 -4.95 -7.63
C ILE A 64 4.48 -5.47 -6.50
N ASN A 65 4.21 -6.68 -6.03
CA ASN A 65 5.14 -7.39 -5.16
C ASN A 65 6.28 -7.89 -6.04
N LEU A 66 7.51 -7.45 -5.79
CA LEU A 66 8.65 -7.80 -6.62
C LEU A 66 9.19 -9.22 -6.34
N ASP A 67 8.83 -9.80 -5.20
CA ASP A 67 9.23 -11.17 -4.84
C ASP A 67 8.34 -12.20 -5.56
N THR A 68 7.03 -11.93 -5.68
CA THR A 68 6.08 -12.82 -6.38
C THR A 68 5.76 -12.38 -7.80
N ASN A 69 6.14 -11.16 -8.18
CA ASN A 69 5.80 -10.48 -9.43
C ASN A 69 4.27 -10.31 -9.65
N GLU A 70 3.48 -10.29 -8.57
CA GLU A 70 2.03 -10.19 -8.66
C GLU A 70 1.53 -8.75 -8.44
N PRO A 71 0.60 -8.26 -9.27
CA PRO A 71 -0.09 -7.01 -9.02
C PRO A 71 -1.08 -7.17 -7.87
N ARG A 72 -1.00 -6.28 -6.87
CA ARG A 72 -1.85 -6.28 -5.68
C ARG A 72 -2.25 -4.85 -5.31
N ARG A 73 -3.09 -4.71 -4.28
CA ARG A 73 -3.58 -3.41 -3.79
C ARG A 73 -3.79 -3.43 -2.29
N PHE A 74 -3.73 -2.26 -1.67
CA PHE A 74 -4.07 -2.07 -0.27
C PHE A 74 -4.71 -0.69 -0.04
N TRP A 75 -5.51 -0.59 1.02
CA TRP A 75 -6.11 0.68 1.46
C TRP A 75 -5.16 1.42 2.40
N HIS A 76 -5.07 2.74 2.27
CA HIS A 76 -4.17 3.56 3.11
C HIS A 76 -4.41 3.37 4.60
N CYS A 77 -5.69 3.27 5.02
CA CYS A 77 -6.09 3.07 6.41
C CYS A 77 -5.54 1.77 7.03
N ASN A 78 -5.20 0.79 6.19
CA ASN A 78 -4.69 -0.50 6.63
C ASN A 78 -3.17 -0.51 6.80
N LEU A 79 -2.47 0.53 6.36
CA LEU A 79 -1.01 0.60 6.43
C LEU A 79 -0.54 0.72 7.89
N ARG A 80 0.43 -0.11 8.27
CA ARG A 80 0.95 -0.22 9.65
C ARG A 80 2.41 0.18 9.77
N SER A 81 3.24 -0.16 8.79
CA SER A 81 4.65 0.22 8.76
C SER A 81 5.14 0.44 7.33
N PHE A 82 6.21 1.21 7.21
CA PHE A 82 6.93 1.46 5.97
C PHE A 82 8.43 1.43 6.26
N ASN A 83 9.19 0.62 5.51
CA ASN A 83 10.62 0.39 5.69
C ASN A 83 11.02 0.11 7.15
N GLY A 84 10.24 -0.74 7.83
CA GLY A 84 10.46 -1.09 9.24
C GLY A 84 10.01 -0.04 10.26
N GLN A 85 9.66 1.17 9.83
CA GLN A 85 9.15 2.22 10.70
C GLN A 85 7.63 2.09 10.88
N LYS A 86 7.17 1.93 12.13
CA LYS A 86 5.73 1.93 12.46
C LYS A 86 5.12 3.31 12.20
N LEU A 87 3.90 3.32 11.69
CA LEU A 87 3.13 4.53 11.43
C LEU A 87 2.28 4.91 12.63
N THR A 88 2.12 6.21 12.82
CA THR A 88 1.17 6.76 13.79
C THR A 88 -0.11 7.12 13.06
N ILE A 89 -1.25 6.65 13.56
CA ILE A 89 -2.57 7.10 13.14
C ILE A 89 -2.79 8.45 13.84
N ILE A 90 -2.98 9.51 13.06
CA ILE A 90 -3.30 10.86 13.58
C ILE A 90 -4.79 10.91 13.92
#